data_AF-A0A6C0E5C7-F1
#
_entry.id   AF-A0A6C0E5C7-F1
#
_cell.length_a   1.000
_cell.length_b   1.000
_cell.length_c   1.000
_cell.angle_alpha   90.00
_cell.angle_beta   90.00
_cell.angle_gamma   90.00
#
_symmetry.space_group_name_H-M   'P 1'
#
loop_
_entity.id
_entity.type
_entity.pdbx_description
1 polymer ?
#
loop_
_entity_poly.entity_id
_entity_poly.type
_entity_poly.pdbx_seq_one_letter_code
_entity_poly.pdbx_strand_id
1 'polypeptide(L)'
;MNVNEEVDKVVSTINDKNHFSWTPEHEAILIEWADKAMCNRWLHSKSNALYSYLNAWYTIPVIVISTVTGTANFAQERVPKDYQNYFAMIVGGFNILAGIITTIQQFLKITQLNEAHRVSAIAWDKFYRNIKIELAKHPDERMDVSQMLKMNKEEFDRLMETSPNIPEKIISAFKHSFRNSDEIKNIAKPEICDVLIATEKFRNKWNSDENIIKTIKQKELKQKRKENIEKTEEEKNILLVQTFKQTFFDINNRYPIDSEIIDNLKDKLDVVSLQKIINDLHGSITINDFYNDYENENTNIV
;
A
#
# COMPACT_ATOMS: atom_id res chain seq x y z
N MET A 1 3.44 17.99 -38.99
CA MET A 1 3.01 17.41 -37.71
C MET A 1 3.70 16.06 -37.58
N ASN A 2 4.58 15.90 -36.61
CA ASN A 2 5.55 14.81 -36.57
C ASN A 2 4.91 13.59 -35.89
N VAL A 3 4.78 12.48 -36.61
CA VAL A 3 4.11 11.24 -36.14
C VAL A 3 4.72 10.72 -34.82
N ASN A 4 5.98 11.05 -34.54
CA ASN A 4 6.66 10.69 -33.30
C ASN A 4 6.14 11.45 -32.07
N GLU A 5 5.64 12.69 -32.20
CA GLU A 5 5.07 13.44 -31.07
C GLU A 5 3.70 12.92 -30.64
N GLU A 6 2.91 12.37 -31.57
CA GLU A 6 1.64 11.71 -31.25
C GLU A 6 1.87 10.35 -30.59
N VAL A 7 2.87 9.59 -31.02
CA VAL A 7 3.24 8.32 -30.39
C VAL A 7 3.76 8.55 -28.97
N ASP A 8 4.59 9.57 -28.73
CA ASP A 8 5.08 9.91 -27.39
C ASP A 8 3.97 10.45 -26.47
N LYS A 9 2.99 11.19 -27.00
CA LYS A 9 1.77 11.57 -26.26
C LYS A 9 0.87 10.38 -25.94
N VAL A 10 0.72 9.42 -26.84
CA VAL A 10 -0.09 8.21 -26.60
C VAL A 10 0.61 7.28 -25.60
N VAL A 11 1.93 7.11 -25.67
CA VAL A 11 2.72 6.31 -24.73
C VAL A 11 2.73 6.92 -23.32
N SER A 12 2.85 8.24 -23.19
CA SER A 12 2.70 8.92 -21.88
C SER A 12 1.28 8.80 -21.32
N THR A 13 0.24 8.89 -22.15
CA THR A 13 -1.16 8.74 -21.72
C THR A 13 -1.51 7.29 -21.33
N ILE A 14 -0.80 6.28 -21.85
CA ILE A 14 -0.97 4.87 -21.47
C ILE A 14 -0.28 4.57 -20.13
N ASN A 15 0.86 5.19 -19.84
CA ASN A 15 1.56 5.02 -18.57
C ASN A 15 0.87 5.73 -17.38
N ASP A 16 0.14 6.81 -17.62
CA ASP A 16 -0.61 7.53 -16.58
C ASP A 16 -1.88 6.81 -16.09
N LYS A 17 -2.31 5.73 -16.75
CA LYS A 17 -3.50 4.96 -16.33
C LYS A 17 -3.27 3.99 -15.17
N ASN A 18 -2.01 3.77 -14.77
CA ASN A 18 -1.65 2.81 -13.72
C ASN A 18 -1.16 3.44 -12.41
N HIS A 19 -1.11 4.78 -12.31
CA HIS A 19 -0.74 5.42 -11.05
C HIS A 19 -1.94 5.42 -10.10
N PHE A 20 -2.13 4.32 -9.38
CA PHE A 20 -3.13 4.25 -8.32
C PHE A 20 -2.71 5.18 -7.19
N SER A 21 -3.57 6.15 -6.86
CA SER A 21 -3.37 6.98 -5.69
C SER A 21 -3.51 6.14 -4.42
N TRP A 22 -2.73 6.45 -3.38
CA TRP A 22 -2.91 5.87 -2.04
C TRP A 22 -4.35 6.05 -1.56
N THR A 23 -4.94 4.97 -1.03
CA THR A 23 -6.27 5.00 -0.42
C THR A 23 -6.20 4.40 0.99
N PRO A 24 -7.13 4.74 1.89
CA PRO A 24 -7.15 4.18 3.24
C PRO A 24 -7.25 2.65 3.26
N GLU A 25 -7.89 2.04 2.25
CA GLU A 25 -7.99 0.59 2.13
C GLU A 25 -6.63 -0.05 1.87
N HIS A 26 -5.78 0.57 1.04
CA HIS A 26 -4.41 0.10 0.80
C HIS A 26 -3.56 0.19 2.07
N GLU A 27 -3.69 1.28 2.83
CA GLU A 27 -2.99 1.44 4.11
C GLU A 27 -3.47 0.43 5.14
N ALA A 28 -4.77 0.14 5.21
CA ALA A 28 -5.34 -0.85 6.13
C ALA A 28 -4.73 -2.25 5.92
N ILE A 29 -4.53 -2.67 4.66
CA ILE A 29 -3.88 -3.95 4.34
C ILE A 29 -2.45 -3.99 4.87
N LEU A 30 -1.67 -2.92 4.64
CA LEU A 30 -0.29 -2.82 5.11
C LEU A 30 -0.20 -2.78 6.64
N ILE A 31 -1.11 -2.05 7.31
CA ILE A 31 -1.20 -2.01 8.77
C ILE A 31 -1.48 -3.41 9.32
N GLU A 32 -2.41 -4.16 8.73
CA GLU A 32 -2.71 -5.53 9.15
C GLU A 32 -1.48 -6.44 9.03
N TRP A 33 -0.74 -6.36 7.91
CA TRP A 33 0.49 -7.12 7.74
C TRP A 33 1.59 -6.71 8.73
N ALA A 34 1.72 -5.41 9.01
CA ALA A 34 2.68 -4.91 10.00
C ALA A 34 2.36 -5.41 11.41
N ASP A 35 1.10 -5.38 11.81
CA ASP A 35 0.63 -5.88 13.11
C ASP A 35 0.87 -7.39 13.28
N LYS A 36 0.51 -8.17 12.25
CA LYS A 36 0.79 -9.61 12.21
C LYS A 36 2.29 -9.88 12.27
N ALA A 37 3.10 -9.08 11.58
CA ALA A 37 4.56 -9.19 11.60
C ALA A 37 5.15 -8.89 12.98
N MET A 38 4.65 -7.86 13.66
CA MET A 38 5.05 -7.53 15.03
C MET A 38 4.76 -8.69 16.01
N CYS A 39 3.58 -9.30 15.91
CA CYS A 39 3.24 -10.47 16.71
C CYS A 39 4.17 -11.66 16.41
N ASN A 40 4.39 -11.97 15.12
CA ASN A 40 5.27 -13.06 14.71
C ASN A 40 6.71 -12.84 15.18
N ARG A 41 7.24 -11.61 15.08
CA ARG A 41 8.55 -11.24 15.64
C ARG A 41 8.64 -11.62 17.12
N TRP A 42 7.62 -11.27 17.92
CA TRP A 42 7.60 -11.60 19.34
C TRP A 42 7.60 -13.12 19.56
N LEU A 43 6.75 -13.85 18.84
CA LEU A 43 6.66 -15.31 18.94
C LEU A 43 7.99 -15.97 18.62
N HIS A 44 8.61 -15.63 17.48
CA HIS A 44 9.90 -16.17 17.09
C HIS A 44 11.02 -15.77 18.06
N SER A 45 11.03 -14.55 18.58
CA SER A 45 12.02 -14.11 19.57
C SER A 45 11.94 -14.92 20.87
N LYS A 46 10.73 -15.18 21.35
CA LYS A 46 10.52 -16.02 22.56
C LYS A 46 10.84 -17.50 22.31
N SER A 47 10.51 -18.02 21.13
CA SER A 47 10.90 -19.38 20.73
C SER A 47 12.42 -19.53 20.64
N ASN A 48 13.12 -18.56 20.05
CA ASN A 48 14.59 -18.53 20.03
C ASN A 48 15.17 -18.55 21.46
N ALA A 49 14.63 -17.76 22.39
CA ALA A 49 15.10 -17.79 23.78
C ALA A 49 14.91 -19.18 24.42
N LEU A 50 13.77 -19.84 24.17
CA LEU A 50 13.51 -21.21 24.64
C LEU A 50 14.52 -22.22 24.06
N TYR A 51 14.72 -22.21 22.74
CA TYR A 51 15.63 -23.15 22.08
C TYR A 51 17.10 -22.87 22.40
N SER A 52 17.47 -21.61 22.65
CA SER A 52 18.81 -21.25 23.11
C SER A 52 19.10 -21.84 24.49
N TYR A 53 18.12 -21.76 25.40
CA TYR A 53 18.21 -22.38 26.73
C TYR A 53 18.31 -23.92 26.62
N LEU A 54 17.44 -24.54 25.82
CA LEU A 54 17.48 -25.99 25.59
C LEU A 54 18.80 -26.43 24.97
N ASN A 55 19.32 -25.70 23.98
CA ASN A 55 20.59 -26.01 23.35
C ASN A 55 21.72 -26.03 24.38
N ALA A 56 21.80 -25.02 25.24
CA ALA A 56 22.77 -24.98 26.33
C ALA A 56 22.57 -26.15 27.31
N TRP A 57 21.32 -26.47 27.66
CA TRP A 57 20.98 -27.55 28.58
C TRP A 57 21.36 -28.94 28.06
N TYR A 58 21.28 -29.20 26.74
CA TYR A 58 21.75 -30.44 26.15
C TYR A 58 23.27 -30.46 25.96
N THR A 59 23.86 -29.36 25.48
CA THR A 59 25.26 -29.33 25.08
C THR A 59 26.24 -29.25 26.26
N ILE A 60 25.93 -28.48 27.31
CA ILE A 60 26.84 -28.33 28.46
C ILE A 60 27.09 -29.67 29.19
N PRO A 61 26.07 -30.47 29.55
CA PRO A 61 26.29 -31.77 30.18
C PRO A 61 27.10 -32.72 29.30
N VAL A 62 26.84 -32.74 28.00
CA VAL A 62 27.61 -33.55 27.04
C VAL A 62 29.08 -33.14 27.05
N ILE A 63 29.39 -31.84 26.97
CA ILE A 63 30.79 -31.35 27.01
C ILE A 63 31.48 -31.77 28.31
N VAL A 64 30.81 -31.64 29.46
CA VAL A 64 31.37 -32.01 30.76
C VAL A 64 31.63 -33.51 30.81
N ILE A 65 30.64 -34.34 30.44
CA ILE A 65 30.78 -35.78 30.42
C ILE A 65 31.92 -36.19 29.49
N SER A 66 31.94 -35.70 28.25
CA SER A 66 32.97 -36.04 27.25
C SER A 66 34.37 -35.61 27.67
N THR A 67 34.50 -34.46 28.35
CA THR A 67 35.80 -33.99 28.86
C THR A 67 36.29 -34.88 30.01
N VAL A 68 35.41 -35.18 30.97
CA VAL A 68 35.71 -36.05 32.12
C VAL A 68 36.03 -37.47 31.66
N THR A 69 35.23 -38.06 30.77
CA THR A 69 35.47 -39.41 30.24
C THR A 69 36.70 -39.46 29.34
N GLY A 70 36.97 -38.40 28.58
CA GLY A 70 38.19 -38.24 27.80
C GLY A 70 39.43 -38.32 28.68
N THR A 71 39.50 -37.53 29.76
CA THR A 71 40.60 -37.61 30.73
C THR A 71 40.62 -38.95 31.48
N ALA A 72 39.45 -39.51 31.83
CA ALA A 72 39.36 -40.78 32.53
C ALA A 72 39.95 -41.93 31.71
N ASN A 73 39.72 -41.97 30.39
CA ASN A 73 40.33 -42.95 29.49
C ASN A 73 41.87 -42.90 29.54
N PHE A 74 42.47 -41.70 29.53
CA PHE A 74 43.93 -41.55 29.66
C PHE A 74 44.45 -41.97 31.05
N ALA A 75 43.65 -41.82 32.10
CA ALA A 75 44.02 -42.17 33.46
C ALA A 75 43.77 -43.65 33.81
N GLN A 76 43.12 -44.42 32.94
CA GLN A 76 42.71 -45.80 33.20
C GLN A 76 43.88 -46.71 33.59
N GLU A 77 45.03 -46.56 32.95
CA GLU A 77 46.24 -47.36 33.24
C GLU A 77 46.81 -47.09 34.64
N ARG A 78 46.48 -45.94 35.25
CA ARG A 78 46.92 -45.55 36.59
C ARG A 78 46.03 -46.14 37.70
N VAL A 79 44.90 -46.73 37.35
CA VAL A 79 43.98 -47.39 38.30
C VAL A 79 44.55 -48.78 38.64
N PRO A 80 44.47 -49.26 39.90
CA PRO A 80 44.90 -50.61 40.26
C PRO A 80 44.21 -51.69 39.43
N LYS A 81 44.95 -52.74 39.04
CA LYS A 81 44.50 -53.78 38.10
C LYS A 81 43.16 -54.42 38.47
N ASP A 82 42.89 -54.59 39.77
CA ASP A 82 41.65 -55.21 40.27
C ASP A 82 40.40 -54.36 39.98
N TYR A 83 40.54 -53.04 39.83
CA TYR A 83 39.43 -52.11 39.58
C TYR A 83 39.37 -51.57 38.14
N GLN A 84 40.37 -51.86 37.30
CA GLN A 84 40.44 -51.33 35.93
C GLN A 84 39.22 -51.69 35.07
N ASN A 85 38.71 -52.92 35.17
CA ASN A 85 37.54 -53.35 34.41
C ASN A 85 36.26 -52.60 34.82
N TYR A 86 36.04 -52.41 36.13
CA TYR A 86 34.91 -51.64 36.63
C TYR A 86 35.01 -50.17 36.22
N PHE A 87 36.21 -49.58 36.31
CA PHE A 87 36.47 -48.23 35.87
C PHE A 87 36.17 -48.05 34.37
N ALA A 88 36.67 -48.96 33.53
CA ALA A 88 36.42 -48.96 32.09
C ALA A 88 34.92 -49.03 31.77
N MET A 89 34.17 -49.86 32.49
CA MET A 89 32.73 -50.01 32.30
C MET A 89 31.96 -48.74 32.66
N ILE A 90 32.32 -48.06 33.75
CA ILE A 90 31.70 -46.79 34.15
C ILE A 90 31.99 -45.70 33.11
N VAL A 91 33.24 -45.55 32.69
CA VAL A 91 33.63 -44.56 31.68
C VAL A 91 32.94 -44.84 30.34
N GLY A 92 32.87 -46.11 29.92
CA GLY A 92 32.11 -46.54 28.75
C GLY A 92 30.62 -46.21 28.85
N GLY A 93 30.01 -46.42 30.02
CA GLY A 93 28.61 -46.06 30.28
C GLY A 93 28.33 -44.57 30.12
N PHE A 94 29.19 -43.69 30.65
CA PHE A 94 29.06 -42.24 30.47
C PHE A 94 29.25 -41.81 29.00
N ASN A 95 30.15 -42.46 28.25
CA ASN A 95 30.30 -42.18 26.82
C ASN A 95 29.04 -42.54 26.03
N ILE A 96 28.41 -43.68 26.33
CA ILE A 96 27.13 -44.06 25.72
C ILE A 96 26.04 -43.05 26.09
N LEU A 97 25.96 -42.64 27.35
CA LEU A 97 24.99 -41.63 27.81
C LEU A 97 25.17 -40.30 27.07
N ALA A 98 26.41 -39.80 26.96
CA ALA A 98 26.71 -38.58 26.21
C ALA A 98 26.33 -38.70 24.73
N GLY A 99 26.58 -39.87 24.12
CA GLY A 99 26.16 -40.19 22.76
C GLY A 99 24.64 -40.15 22.59
N ILE A 100 23.88 -40.78 23.49
CA ILE A 100 22.41 -40.78 23.47
C ILE A 100 21.85 -39.35 23.62
N ILE A 101 22.38 -38.56 24.55
CA ILE A 101 21.94 -37.17 24.73
C ILE A 101 22.20 -36.36 23.45
N THR A 102 23.36 -36.56 22.82
CA THR A 102 23.73 -35.89 21.57
C THR A 102 22.82 -36.30 20.41
N THR A 103 22.53 -37.59 20.25
CA THR A 103 21.64 -38.07 19.17
C THR A 103 20.20 -37.59 19.35
N ILE A 104 19.70 -37.53 20.60
CA ILE A 104 18.39 -36.95 20.90
C ILE A 104 18.38 -35.44 20.56
N GLN A 105 19.42 -34.69 20.94
CA GLN A 105 19.53 -33.26 20.60
C GLN A 105 19.49 -33.04 19.08
N GLN A 106 20.22 -33.86 18.32
CA GLN A 106 20.26 -33.79 16.85
C GLN A 106 18.91 -34.18 16.23
N PHE A 107 18.27 -35.24 16.73
CA PHE A 107 16.95 -35.68 16.26
C PHE A 107 15.87 -34.61 16.49
N LEU A 108 15.88 -33.96 17.66
CA LEU A 108 14.99 -32.84 17.98
C LEU A 108 15.35 -31.53 17.27
N LYS A 109 16.47 -31.50 16.53
CA LYS A 109 16.94 -30.35 15.74
C LYS A 109 17.06 -29.06 16.56
N ILE A 110 17.40 -29.16 17.84
CA ILE A 110 17.38 -28.03 18.78
C ILE A 110 18.20 -26.83 18.27
N THR A 111 19.42 -27.07 17.80
CA THR A 111 20.32 -26.01 17.29
C THR A 111 19.80 -25.39 15.99
N GLN A 112 19.23 -26.20 15.10
CA GLN A 112 18.68 -25.75 13.82
C GLN A 112 17.42 -24.90 14.03
N LEU A 113 16.51 -25.37 14.90
CA LEU A 113 15.30 -24.63 15.27
C LEU A 113 15.64 -23.32 15.98
N ASN A 114 16.64 -23.31 16.87
CA ASN A 114 17.11 -22.08 17.51
C ASN A 114 17.48 -21.02 16.48
N GLU A 115 18.36 -21.38 15.53
CA GLU A 115 18.81 -20.47 14.50
C GLU A 115 17.68 -20.07 13.54
N ALA A 116 16.81 -20.99 13.16
CA ALA A 116 15.66 -20.69 12.33
C ALA A 116 14.73 -19.67 13.00
N HIS A 117 14.40 -19.83 14.29
CA HIS A 117 13.60 -18.84 15.01
C HIS A 117 14.33 -17.50 15.14
N ARG A 118 15.65 -17.48 15.34
CA ARG A 118 16.45 -16.25 15.37
C ARG A 118 16.35 -15.47 14.05
N VAL A 119 16.55 -16.17 12.93
CA VAL A 119 16.50 -15.58 11.58
C VAL A 119 15.10 -15.09 11.26
N SER A 120 14.06 -15.89 11.52
CA SER A 120 12.67 -15.46 11.33
C SER A 120 12.32 -14.23 12.16
N ALA A 121 12.74 -14.16 13.44
CA ALA A 121 12.48 -12.98 14.27
C ALA A 121 13.07 -11.70 13.68
N ILE A 122 14.29 -11.76 13.13
CA ILE A 122 14.95 -10.63 12.48
C ILE A 122 14.24 -10.26 11.18
N ALA A 123 13.85 -11.25 10.39
CA ALA A 123 13.19 -11.03 9.11
C ALA A 123 11.80 -10.39 9.28
N TRP A 124 11.00 -10.90 10.23
CA TRP A 124 9.72 -10.29 10.63
C TRP A 124 9.88 -8.86 11.14
N ASP A 125 10.92 -8.59 11.93
CA ASP A 125 11.22 -7.24 12.41
C ASP A 125 11.60 -6.27 11.29
N LYS A 126 12.38 -6.73 10.31
CA LYS A 126 12.74 -5.93 9.13
C LYS A 126 11.49 -5.59 8.31
N PHE A 127 10.64 -6.58 8.06
CA PHE A 127 9.40 -6.40 7.33
C PHE A 127 8.46 -5.39 8.03
N TYR A 128 8.24 -5.56 9.34
CA TYR A 128 7.47 -4.61 10.15
C TYR A 128 8.01 -3.18 10.04
N ARG A 129 9.32 -3.00 10.22
CA ARG A 129 9.95 -1.66 10.17
C ARG A 129 9.83 -1.03 8.79
N ASN A 130 9.99 -1.80 7.71
CA ASN A 130 9.86 -1.30 6.36
C ASN A 130 8.46 -0.73 6.10
N ILE A 131 7.41 -1.49 6.46
CA ILE A 131 6.02 -1.00 6.32
C ILE A 131 5.79 0.22 7.19
N LYS A 132 6.22 0.19 8.46
CA LYS A 132 6.05 1.31 9.38
C LYS A 132 6.69 2.60 8.88
N ILE A 133 7.90 2.53 8.34
CA ILE A 133 8.61 3.70 7.79
C ILE A 133 7.85 4.24 6.57
N GLU A 134 7.38 3.37 5.68
CA GLU A 134 6.67 3.82 4.49
C GLU A 134 5.32 4.47 4.82
N LEU A 135 4.56 3.89 5.76
CA LEU A 135 3.31 4.46 6.25
C LEU A 135 3.50 5.77 7.02
N ALA A 136 4.69 6.02 7.59
CA ALA A 136 4.99 7.27 8.29
C ALA A 136 5.27 8.46 7.35
N LYS A 137 5.58 8.22 6.07
CA LYS A 137 5.80 9.26 5.06
C LYS A 137 4.49 9.85 4.55
N HIS A 138 4.54 11.05 3.97
CA HIS A 138 3.39 11.61 3.24
C HIS A 138 3.09 10.74 2.00
N PRO A 139 1.82 10.50 1.63
CA PRO A 139 1.47 9.65 0.49
C PRO A 139 2.17 9.98 -0.83
N ASP A 140 2.46 11.26 -1.08
CA ASP A 140 3.14 11.74 -2.30
C ASP A 140 4.65 11.44 -2.33
N GLU A 141 5.26 11.16 -1.17
CA GLU A 141 6.69 10.83 -1.04
C GLU A 141 6.95 9.31 -1.02
N ARG A 142 5.88 8.52 -1.04
CA ARG A 142 5.94 7.05 -1.00
C ARG A 142 6.20 6.48 -2.38
N MET A 143 6.65 5.23 -2.41
CA MET A 143 6.64 4.45 -3.64
C MET A 143 5.21 4.19 -4.14
N ASP A 144 5.10 3.80 -5.42
CA ASP A 144 3.82 3.41 -6.02
C ASP A 144 3.13 2.32 -5.18
N VAL A 145 1.82 2.51 -4.96
CA VAL A 145 1.03 1.64 -4.08
C VAL A 145 0.98 0.20 -4.59
N SER A 146 0.92 0.00 -5.91
CA SER A 146 0.87 -1.34 -6.52
C SER A 146 2.19 -2.06 -6.31
N GLN A 147 3.31 -1.33 -6.49
CA GLN A 147 4.64 -1.85 -6.24
C GLN A 147 4.83 -2.22 -4.75
N MET A 148 4.42 -1.33 -3.84
CA MET A 148 4.52 -1.57 -2.39
C MET A 148 3.70 -2.80 -1.99
N LEU A 149 2.43 -2.89 -2.40
CA LEU A 149 1.57 -4.02 -2.06
C LEU A 149 2.12 -5.35 -2.60
N LYS A 150 2.59 -5.36 -3.85
CA LYS A 150 3.17 -6.56 -4.45
C LYS A 150 4.43 -7.02 -3.70
N MET A 151 5.37 -6.11 -3.45
CA MET A 151 6.61 -6.41 -2.74
C MET A 151 6.35 -6.93 -1.32
N ASN A 152 5.44 -6.29 -0.57
CA ASN A 152 5.15 -6.73 0.78
C ASN A 152 4.35 -8.03 0.83
N LYS A 153 3.47 -8.27 -0.15
CA LYS A 153 2.78 -9.56 -0.28
C LYS A 153 3.78 -10.69 -0.49
N GLU A 154 4.66 -10.56 -1.49
CA GLU A 154 5.68 -11.57 -1.81
C GLU A 154 6.60 -11.83 -0.60
N GLU A 155 7.00 -10.78 0.11
CA GLU A 155 7.82 -10.91 1.32
C GLU A 155 7.04 -11.57 2.47
N PHE A 156 5.77 -11.22 2.67
CA PHE A 156 4.92 -11.84 3.69
C PHE A 156 4.75 -13.34 3.44
N ASP A 157 4.42 -13.73 2.20
CA ASP A 157 4.27 -15.12 1.79
C ASP A 157 5.58 -15.90 2.00
N ARG A 158 6.71 -15.33 1.59
CA ARG A 158 8.05 -15.89 1.83
C ARG A 158 8.33 -16.08 3.32
N LEU A 159 7.99 -15.11 4.16
CA LEU A 159 8.21 -15.21 5.60
C LEU A 159 7.32 -16.27 6.24
N MET A 160 6.08 -16.44 5.78
CA MET A 160 5.19 -17.51 6.23
C MET A 160 5.71 -18.90 5.84
N GLU A 161 6.22 -19.06 4.62
CA GLU A 161 6.77 -20.34 4.13
C GLU A 161 8.08 -20.74 4.81
N THR A 162 8.96 -19.77 5.08
CA THR A 162 10.30 -20.02 5.64
C THR A 162 10.33 -20.06 7.16
N SER A 163 9.29 -19.57 7.83
CA SER A 163 9.25 -19.51 9.29
C SER A 163 8.99 -20.90 9.90
N PRO A 164 9.78 -21.30 10.92
CA PRO A 164 9.52 -22.55 11.64
C PRO A 164 8.26 -22.46 12.50
N ASN A 165 7.64 -23.61 12.74
CA ASN A 165 6.45 -23.71 13.58
C ASN A 165 6.70 -23.19 15.00
N ILE A 166 5.75 -22.42 15.52
CA ILE A 166 5.83 -21.86 16.88
C ILE A 166 5.36 -22.91 17.91
N PRO A 167 6.11 -23.17 18.99
CA PRO A 167 5.66 -24.06 20.06
C PRO A 167 4.41 -23.55 20.77
N GLU A 168 3.47 -24.44 21.10
CA GLU A 168 2.19 -24.10 21.75
C GLU A 168 2.35 -23.41 23.12
N LYS A 169 3.42 -23.75 23.84
CA LYS A 169 3.80 -23.08 25.09
C LYS A 169 4.03 -21.57 24.89
N ILE A 170 4.63 -21.18 23.75
CA ILE A 170 4.90 -19.78 23.43
C ILE A 170 3.62 -19.07 23.00
N ILE A 171 2.76 -19.73 22.23
CA ILE A 171 1.44 -19.19 21.85
C ILE A 171 0.60 -18.93 23.10
N SER A 172 0.61 -19.88 24.05
CA SER A 172 -0.09 -19.72 25.34
C SER A 172 0.48 -18.58 26.16
N ALA A 173 1.82 -18.43 26.19
CA ALA A 173 2.49 -17.31 26.85
C ALA A 173 2.15 -15.96 26.20
N PHE A 174 2.02 -15.91 24.87
CA PHE A 174 1.58 -14.72 24.14
C PHE A 174 0.15 -14.32 24.56
N LYS A 175 -0.79 -15.27 24.48
CA LYS A 175 -2.19 -15.06 24.88
C LYS A 175 -2.31 -14.59 26.33
N HIS A 176 -1.51 -15.15 27.24
CA HIS A 176 -1.48 -14.73 28.64
C HIS A 176 -0.89 -13.33 28.83
N SER A 177 0.25 -13.03 28.18
CA SER A 177 0.96 -11.76 28.32
C SER A 177 0.12 -10.57 27.86
N PHE A 178 -0.77 -10.79 26.90
CA PHE A 178 -1.53 -9.74 26.23
C PHE A 178 -3.04 -9.81 26.46
N ARG A 179 -3.47 -10.57 27.48
CA ARG A 179 -4.89 -10.72 27.84
C ARG A 179 -5.54 -9.41 28.32
N ASN A 180 -4.78 -8.55 29.01
CA ASN A 180 -5.30 -7.37 29.71
C ASN A 180 -4.80 -6.03 29.15
N SER A 181 -4.04 -6.04 28.06
CA SER A 181 -3.53 -4.82 27.44
C SER A 181 -4.57 -4.26 26.46
N ASP A 182 -5.19 -3.14 26.81
CA ASP A 182 -6.19 -2.47 25.97
C ASP A 182 -5.62 -2.05 24.60
N GLU A 183 -4.34 -1.70 24.54
CA GLU A 183 -3.64 -1.32 23.30
C GLU A 183 -3.54 -2.48 22.28
N ILE A 184 -3.60 -3.73 22.73
CA ILE A 184 -3.46 -4.92 21.86
C ILE A 184 -4.81 -5.42 21.35
N LYS A 185 -5.92 -4.91 21.88
CA LYS A 185 -7.25 -5.21 21.34
C LYS A 185 -7.43 -4.67 19.92
N ASN A 186 -6.68 -3.62 19.57
CA ASN A 186 -6.76 -2.97 18.27
C ASN A 186 -5.71 -3.47 17.26
N ILE A 187 -4.81 -4.37 17.67
CA ILE A 187 -3.74 -4.90 16.82
C ILE A 187 -4.24 -6.16 16.11
N ALA A 188 -4.04 -6.26 14.80
CA ALA A 188 -4.35 -7.47 14.05
C ALA A 188 -3.39 -8.61 14.43
N LYS A 189 -3.93 -9.67 15.03
CA LYS A 189 -3.14 -10.84 15.44
C LYS A 189 -3.02 -11.85 14.30
N PRO A 190 -1.92 -12.63 14.25
CA PRO A 190 -1.81 -13.76 13.33
C PRO A 190 -2.87 -14.82 13.63
N GLU A 191 -3.29 -15.57 12.60
CA GLU A 191 -4.37 -16.56 12.69
C GLU A 191 -4.06 -17.67 13.72
N ILE A 192 -2.77 -17.96 13.97
CA ILE A 192 -2.34 -18.92 15.00
C ILE A 192 -2.64 -18.47 16.44
N CYS A 193 -2.85 -17.16 16.64
CA CYS A 193 -3.07 -16.55 17.95
C CYS A 193 -4.53 -16.12 18.19
N ASP A 194 -5.34 -15.98 17.14
CA ASP A 194 -6.70 -15.40 17.22
C ASP A 194 -7.78 -16.27 16.57
N VAL A 195 -9.03 -15.84 16.65
CA VAL A 195 -10.19 -16.51 16.03
C VAL A 195 -10.22 -16.26 14.53
N LEU A 196 -10.60 -17.28 13.76
CA LEU A 196 -10.79 -17.16 12.32
C LEU A 196 -11.89 -16.15 12.00
N ILE A 197 -11.54 -15.09 11.26
CA ILE A 197 -12.46 -14.05 10.84
C ILE A 197 -12.91 -14.35 9.40
N ALA A 198 -14.21 -14.25 9.14
CA ALA A 198 -14.74 -14.44 7.80
C ALA A 198 -14.17 -13.39 6.82
N THR A 199 -13.67 -13.87 5.67
CA THR A 199 -13.10 -13.03 4.59
C THR A 199 -14.07 -11.99 4.05
N GLU A 200 -15.38 -12.24 4.19
CA GLU A 200 -16.43 -11.29 3.81
C GLU A 200 -16.28 -9.92 4.49
N LYS A 201 -15.76 -9.88 5.73
CA LYS A 201 -15.53 -8.62 6.44
C LYS A 201 -14.47 -7.73 5.77
N PHE A 202 -13.61 -8.31 4.95
CA PHE A 202 -12.53 -7.63 4.22
C PHE A 202 -12.91 -7.30 2.77
N ARG A 203 -14.09 -7.73 2.31
CA ARG A 203 -14.54 -7.44 0.95
C ARG A 203 -14.78 -5.94 0.80
N ASN A 204 -14.15 -5.34 -0.21
CA ASN A 204 -14.42 -3.96 -0.58
C ASN A 204 -15.91 -3.79 -0.95
N LYS A 205 -16.56 -2.83 -0.32
CA LYS A 205 -17.97 -2.45 -0.53
C LYS A 205 -18.16 -1.53 -1.75
N TRP A 206 -17.39 -1.75 -2.82
CA TRP A 206 -17.39 -0.87 -3.99
C TRP A 206 -18.78 -0.77 -4.66
N ASN A 207 -19.58 -1.84 -4.56
CA ASN A 207 -20.95 -1.91 -5.07
C ASN A 207 -22.04 -1.64 -4.00
N SER A 208 -21.70 -1.01 -2.89
CA SER A 208 -22.72 -0.56 -1.93
C SER A 208 -23.39 0.72 -2.40
N ASP A 209 -24.69 0.84 -2.15
CA ASP A 209 -25.52 1.97 -2.57
C ASP A 209 -24.90 3.33 -2.21
N GLU A 210 -24.27 3.45 -1.03
CA GLU A 210 -23.56 4.66 -0.61
C GLU A 210 -22.38 5.03 -1.50
N ASN A 211 -21.60 4.05 -1.96
CA ASN A 211 -20.44 4.28 -2.82
C ASN A 211 -20.84 4.59 -4.26
N ILE A 212 -21.94 4.00 -4.73
CA ILE A 212 -22.57 4.35 -6.00
C ILE A 212 -23.04 5.81 -5.95
N ILE A 213 -23.74 6.21 -4.88
CA ILE A 213 -24.20 7.59 -4.68
C ILE A 213 -23.03 8.57 -4.61
N LYS A 214 -21.95 8.24 -3.88
CA LYS A 214 -20.73 9.07 -3.83
C LYS A 214 -20.09 9.23 -5.21
N THR A 215 -20.02 8.14 -5.97
CA THR A 215 -19.45 8.15 -7.33
C THR A 215 -20.29 9.00 -8.28
N ILE A 216 -21.62 8.89 -8.21
CA ILE A 216 -22.54 9.73 -8.99
C ILE A 216 -22.37 11.21 -8.62
N LYS A 217 -22.37 11.55 -7.33
CA LYS A 217 -22.14 12.93 -6.86
C LYS A 217 -20.79 13.50 -7.31
N GLN A 218 -19.73 12.71 -7.27
CA GLN A 218 -18.40 13.13 -7.74
C GLN A 218 -18.39 13.37 -9.26
N LYS A 219 -19.07 12.52 -10.04
CA LYS A 219 -19.23 12.72 -11.48
C LYS A 219 -20.02 14.00 -11.79
N GLU A 220 -21.13 14.23 -11.08
CA GLU A 220 -21.93 15.46 -11.21
C GLU A 220 -21.13 16.72 -10.85
N LEU A 221 -20.32 16.67 -9.78
CA LEU A 221 -19.45 17.79 -9.38
C LEU A 221 -18.36 18.08 -10.42
N LYS A 222 -17.73 17.05 -10.98
CA LYS A 222 -16.75 17.21 -12.06
C LYS A 222 -17.40 17.78 -13.32
N GLN A 223 -18.59 17.32 -13.67
CA GLN A 223 -19.35 17.82 -14.80
C GLN A 223 -19.73 19.29 -14.61
N LYS A 224 -20.31 19.66 -13.46
CA LYS A 224 -20.62 21.07 -13.14
C LYS A 224 -19.40 21.97 -13.18
N ARG A 225 -18.24 21.50 -12.70
CA ARG A 225 -16.98 22.25 -12.80
C ARG A 225 -16.55 22.47 -14.24
N LYS A 226 -16.66 21.43 -15.08
CA LYS A 226 -16.35 21.52 -16.51
C LYS A 226 -17.29 22.50 -17.22
N GLU A 227 -18.59 22.39 -16.99
CA GLU A 227 -19.61 23.31 -17.52
C GLU A 227 -19.36 24.75 -17.07
N ASN A 228 -18.95 24.98 -15.81
CA ASN A 228 -18.63 26.33 -15.34
C ASN A 228 -17.36 26.92 -16.00
N ILE A 229 -16.34 26.09 -16.24
CA ILE A 229 -15.12 26.51 -16.96
C ILE A 229 -15.48 26.87 -18.40
N GLU A 230 -16.22 25.99 -19.08
CA GLU A 230 -16.69 26.21 -20.46
C GLU A 230 -17.52 27.51 -20.56
N LYS A 231 -18.46 27.76 -19.64
CA LYS A 231 -19.23 29.02 -19.58
C LYS A 231 -18.36 30.26 -19.36
N THR A 232 -17.39 30.17 -18.44
CA THR A 232 -16.48 31.30 -18.16
C THR A 232 -15.60 31.62 -19.38
N GLU A 233 -15.24 30.61 -20.15
CA GLU A 233 -14.46 30.76 -21.39
C GLU A 233 -15.33 31.33 -22.51
N GLU A 234 -16.58 30.88 -22.65
CA GLU A 234 -17.57 31.47 -23.56
C GLU A 234 -17.82 32.95 -23.27
N GLU A 235 -18.00 33.35 -22.02
CA GLU A 235 -18.19 34.76 -21.61
C GLU A 235 -16.98 35.63 -21.98
N LYS A 236 -15.76 35.13 -21.79
CA LYS A 236 -14.53 35.83 -22.20
C LYS A 236 -14.45 35.98 -23.72
N ASN A 237 -14.85 34.96 -24.46
CA ASN A 237 -14.85 34.98 -25.92
C ASN A 237 -15.87 35.99 -26.46
N ILE A 238 -17.06 36.07 -25.84
CA ILE A 238 -18.09 37.07 -26.17
C ILE A 238 -17.58 38.49 -25.88
N LEU A 239 -16.99 38.72 -24.69
CA LEU A 239 -16.44 40.02 -24.32
C LEU A 239 -15.34 40.49 -25.27
N LEU A 240 -14.49 39.58 -25.74
CA LEU A 240 -13.44 39.86 -26.71
C LEU A 240 -14.02 40.32 -28.05
N VAL A 241 -15.06 39.65 -28.55
CA VAL A 241 -15.77 40.04 -29.77
C VAL A 241 -16.48 41.39 -29.60
N GLN A 242 -17.14 41.63 -28.46
CA GLN A 242 -17.79 42.91 -28.18
C GLN A 242 -16.79 44.07 -28.07
N THR A 243 -15.67 43.86 -27.37
CA THR A 243 -14.59 44.85 -27.25
C THR A 243 -13.99 45.17 -28.62
N PHE A 244 -13.83 44.15 -29.49
CA PHE A 244 -13.41 44.35 -30.86
C PHE A 244 -14.44 45.16 -31.67
N LYS A 245 -15.74 44.82 -31.58
CA LYS A 245 -16.81 45.58 -32.24
C LYS A 245 -16.79 47.06 -31.82
N GLN A 246 -16.62 47.35 -30.53
CA GLN A 246 -16.56 48.72 -30.01
C GLN A 246 -15.31 49.46 -30.50
N THR A 247 -14.13 48.84 -30.34
CA THR A 247 -12.86 49.44 -30.79
C THR A 247 -12.86 49.71 -32.30
N PHE A 248 -13.45 48.81 -33.09
CA PHE A 248 -13.58 48.98 -34.53
C PHE A 248 -14.52 50.14 -34.89
N PHE A 249 -15.64 50.29 -34.17
CA PHE A 249 -16.56 51.41 -34.35
C PHE A 249 -15.90 52.75 -34.00
N ASP A 250 -15.18 52.82 -32.87
CA ASP A 250 -14.52 54.04 -32.42
C ASP A 250 -13.43 54.52 -33.41
N ILE A 251 -12.77 53.60 -34.12
CA ILE A 251 -11.72 53.91 -35.10
C ILE A 251 -12.30 54.19 -36.49
N ASN A 252 -13.33 53.45 -36.91
CA ASN A 252 -13.80 53.44 -38.30
C ASN A 252 -15.19 54.08 -38.51
N ASN A 253 -15.85 54.55 -37.45
CA ASN A 253 -17.21 55.10 -37.44
C ASN A 253 -18.27 54.20 -38.14
N ARG A 254 -18.01 52.89 -38.19
CA ARG A 254 -18.92 51.88 -38.73
C ARG A 254 -18.75 50.58 -37.97
N TYR A 255 -19.78 49.74 -37.97
CA TYR A 255 -19.67 48.39 -37.43
C TYR A 255 -18.89 47.47 -38.38
N PRO A 256 -18.10 46.52 -37.84
CA PRO A 256 -17.35 45.56 -38.64
C PRO A 256 -18.29 44.53 -39.30
N ILE A 257 -17.94 44.11 -40.51
CA ILE A 257 -18.66 43.04 -41.24
C ILE A 257 -18.18 41.67 -40.71
N ASP A 258 -19.01 40.64 -40.80
CA ASP A 258 -18.71 39.28 -40.31
C ASP A 258 -17.35 38.74 -40.80
N SER A 259 -17.00 39.02 -42.06
CA SER A 259 -15.70 38.65 -42.62
C SER A 259 -14.52 39.37 -41.95
N GLU A 260 -14.70 40.64 -41.54
CA GLU A 260 -13.68 41.45 -40.87
C GLU A 260 -13.49 41.01 -39.41
N ILE A 261 -14.56 40.56 -38.74
CA ILE A 261 -14.49 39.97 -37.40
C ILE A 261 -13.73 38.65 -37.44
N ILE A 262 -14.07 37.79 -38.40
CA ILE A 262 -13.41 36.49 -38.58
C ILE A 262 -11.93 36.69 -38.94
N ASP A 263 -11.60 37.58 -39.87
CA ASP A 263 -10.21 37.76 -40.32
C ASP A 263 -9.29 38.36 -39.24
N ASN A 264 -9.80 39.19 -38.35
CA ASN A 264 -9.00 39.79 -37.27
C ASN A 264 -8.95 38.92 -36.00
N LEU A 265 -9.94 38.05 -35.78
CA LEU A 265 -10.04 37.23 -34.57
C LEU A 265 -9.71 35.75 -34.80
N LYS A 266 -9.56 35.28 -36.05
CA LYS A 266 -9.19 33.88 -36.38
C LYS A 266 -7.86 33.41 -35.78
N ASP A 267 -6.95 34.33 -35.49
CA ASP A 267 -5.66 34.02 -34.87
C ASP A 267 -5.78 33.79 -33.34
N LYS A 268 -6.90 34.23 -32.73
CA LYS A 268 -7.15 34.15 -31.28
C LYS A 268 -8.30 33.21 -30.92
N LEU A 269 -9.25 32.98 -31.83
CA LEU A 269 -10.43 32.16 -31.61
C LEU A 269 -10.69 31.27 -32.83
N ASP A 270 -11.16 30.06 -32.57
CA ASP A 270 -11.55 29.13 -33.62
C ASP A 270 -12.72 29.67 -34.46
N VAL A 271 -12.65 29.45 -35.78
CA VAL A 271 -13.58 30.02 -36.77
C VAL A 271 -15.02 29.55 -36.54
N VAL A 272 -15.21 28.32 -36.07
CA VAL A 272 -16.55 27.76 -35.78
C VAL A 272 -17.16 28.44 -34.54
N SER A 273 -16.33 28.71 -33.53
CA SER A 273 -16.74 29.41 -32.31
C SER A 273 -17.11 30.87 -32.59
N LEU A 274 -16.35 31.54 -33.46
CA LEU A 274 -16.64 32.91 -33.91
C LEU A 274 -17.95 33.01 -34.69
N GLN A 275 -18.21 32.10 -35.62
CA GLN A 275 -19.47 32.07 -36.38
C GLN A 275 -20.68 31.85 -35.47
N LYS A 276 -20.55 30.98 -34.47
CA LYS A 276 -21.61 30.76 -33.48
C LYS A 276 -21.90 32.01 -32.65
N ILE A 277 -20.86 32.68 -32.15
CA ILE A 277 -20.99 33.92 -31.37
C ILE A 277 -21.58 35.06 -32.21
N ILE A 278 -21.17 35.19 -33.48
CA ILE A 278 -21.71 36.21 -34.40
C ILE A 278 -23.21 35.96 -34.64
N ASN A 279 -23.61 34.71 -34.91
CA ASN A 279 -25.01 34.35 -35.11
C ASN A 279 -25.87 34.58 -33.85
N ASP A 280 -25.36 34.24 -32.66
CA ASP A 280 -26.06 34.45 -31.39
C ASP A 280 -26.23 35.95 -31.08
N LEU A 281 -25.23 36.78 -31.39
CA LEU A 281 -25.30 38.23 -31.27
C LEU A 281 -26.27 38.86 -32.29
N HIS A 282 -26.41 38.30 -33.49
CA HIS A 282 -27.40 38.75 -34.47
C HIS A 282 -28.83 38.33 -34.10
N GLY A 283 -29.02 37.12 -33.54
CA GLY A 283 -30.32 36.63 -33.05
C GLY A 283 -30.87 37.39 -31.83
N SER A 284 -30.00 38.11 -31.11
CA SER A 284 -30.39 38.98 -29.99
C SER A 284 -31.06 40.29 -30.45
N ILE A 285 -30.83 40.70 -31.69
CA ILE A 285 -31.36 41.96 -32.27
C ILE A 285 -32.81 41.75 -32.73
N THR A 286 -33.15 40.58 -33.28
CA THR A 286 -34.47 40.31 -33.86
C THR A 286 -35.63 40.24 -32.86
N ILE A 287 -35.37 40.00 -31.56
CA ILE A 287 -36.46 39.93 -30.55
C ILE A 287 -36.84 41.33 -30.04
N ASN A 288 -35.88 42.25 -29.93
CA ASN A 288 -36.16 43.63 -29.50
C ASN A 288 -36.82 44.49 -30.59
N ASP A 289 -36.66 44.12 -31.86
CA ASP A 289 -37.33 44.80 -32.97
C ASP A 289 -38.81 44.36 -33.10
N PHE A 290 -39.19 43.16 -32.62
CA PHE A 290 -40.57 42.69 -32.68
C PHE A 290 -41.50 43.27 -31.59
N TYR A 291 -40.95 43.74 -30.47
CA TYR A 291 -41.75 44.38 -29.40
C TYR A 291 -41.90 45.90 -29.59
N ASN A 292 -40.99 46.56 -30.31
CA ASN A 292 -41.06 48.00 -30.57
C ASN A 292 -41.97 48.38 -31.76
N ASP A 293 -42.29 47.43 -32.66
CA ASP A 293 -43.27 47.65 -33.74
C ASP A 293 -44.72 47.48 -33.27
N TYR A 294 -44.99 46.66 -32.25
CA TYR A 294 -46.36 46.43 -31.76
C TYR A 294 -46.94 47.59 -30.92
N GLU A 295 -46.11 48.40 -30.27
CA GLU A 295 -46.56 49.62 -29.57
C GLU A 295 -46.69 50.84 -30.49
N ASN A 296 -45.98 50.88 -31.62
CA ASN A 296 -46.07 52.00 -32.56
C ASN A 296 -47.23 51.90 -33.57
N GLU A 297 -47.75 50.69 -33.86
CA GLU A 297 -48.90 50.53 -34.77
C GLU A 297 -50.27 50.76 -34.11
N ASN A 298 -50.40 50.70 -32.78
CA ASN A 298 -51.70 50.89 -32.10
C ASN A 298 -51.97 52.32 -31.58
N THR A 299 -51.15 53.30 -31.95
CA THR A 299 -51.36 54.71 -31.52
C THR A 299 -51.77 55.65 -32.67
N ASN A 300 -51.98 55.13 -33.89
CA ASN A 300 -52.31 55.96 -35.06
C ASN A 300 -53.40 55.38 -35.99
N ILE A 301 -54.45 54.76 -35.44
CA ILE A 301 -55.71 54.56 -36.19
C ILE A 301 -56.90 54.82 -35.25
N VAL A 302 -57.41 56.07 -35.34
CA VAL A 302 -58.75 56.61 -35.00
C VAL A 302 -59.30 56.39 -33.59
#